data_AF-A0A314Z4Z4-F1
#
_entry.id   AF-A0A314Z4Z4-F1
#
_cell.length_a   1.000
_cell.length_b   1.000
_cell.length_c   1.000
_cell.angle_alpha   90.00
_cell.angle_beta   90.00
_cell.angle_gamma   90.00
#
_symmetry.space_group_name_H-M   'P 1'
#
loop_
_entity.id
_entity.type
_entity.pdbx_description
1 polymer ?
#
loop_
_entity_poly.entity_id
_entity_poly.type
_entity_poly.pdbx_seq_one_letter_code
_entity_poly.pdbx_strand_id
1 'polypeptide(L)'
;MKLFSGWLLGTFLLLSTLFWPSLSKPHRLPPTTPNNTIQQYLIPHNTQRSKLGLRPLKWSQKLEKYASWWAHQRQRDCSLIHSNSKFGENLFWGSGQDWKPSDAVAAWAQERSYYVQLQD
;
A
#
# COMPACT_ATOMS: atom_id res chain seq x y z
N MET A 1 18.77 -36.45 -33.45
CA MET A 1 19.93 -37.34 -33.20
C MET A 1 21.11 -36.87 -34.04
N LYS A 2 22.10 -36.22 -33.42
CA LYS A 2 23.50 -36.10 -33.86
C LYS A 2 24.31 -35.81 -32.59
N LEU A 3 25.29 -36.66 -32.33
CA LEU A 3 26.19 -36.69 -31.17
C LEU A 3 27.54 -36.08 -31.57
N PHE A 4 28.13 -35.23 -30.73
CA PHE A 4 29.58 -34.99 -30.53
C PHE A 4 29.67 -34.23 -29.19
N SER A 5 30.00 -34.86 -28.04
CA SER A 5 31.30 -35.33 -27.54
C SER A 5 32.29 -34.22 -27.15
N GLY A 6 32.34 -33.93 -25.85
CA GLY A 6 33.57 -33.86 -25.05
C GLY A 6 34.54 -32.68 -25.20
N TRP A 7 34.66 -31.93 -24.09
CA TRP A 7 35.89 -31.67 -23.31
C TRP A 7 36.23 -30.20 -23.01
N LEU A 8 36.56 -30.01 -21.73
CA LEU A 8 37.50 -29.06 -21.11
C LEU A 8 37.04 -27.64 -20.78
N LEU A 9 36.73 -27.49 -19.48
CA LEU A 9 37.22 -26.48 -18.55
C LEU A 9 38.06 -25.35 -19.19
N GLY A 10 37.45 -24.18 -19.31
CA GLY A 10 38.12 -22.91 -19.56
C GLY A 10 37.56 -21.85 -18.61
N THR A 11 38.34 -21.49 -17.60
CA THR A 11 38.07 -20.39 -16.68
C THR A 11 38.04 -19.07 -17.44
N PHE A 12 36.92 -18.33 -17.38
CA PHE A 12 36.91 -16.89 -17.64
C PHE A 12 36.01 -16.20 -16.61
N LEU A 13 36.62 -15.79 -15.50
CA LEU A 13 36.08 -14.76 -14.62
C LEU A 13 36.37 -13.42 -15.28
N LEU A 14 35.36 -12.78 -15.87
CA LEU A 14 35.30 -11.32 -15.96
C LEU A 14 33.86 -10.86 -15.70
N LEU A 15 33.65 -10.45 -14.45
CA LEU A 15 32.80 -9.36 -13.97
C LEU A 15 31.33 -9.37 -14.42
N SER A 16 30.53 -10.06 -13.60
CA SER A 16 29.39 -9.49 -12.88
C SER A 16 28.84 -8.16 -13.40
N THR A 17 27.59 -8.24 -13.85
CA THR A 17 26.58 -7.19 -13.70
C THR A 17 27.00 -5.80 -14.19
N LEU A 18 26.53 -5.44 -15.39
CA LEU A 18 26.06 -4.08 -15.61
C LEU A 18 24.89 -3.82 -14.65
N PHE A 19 25.22 -3.62 -13.37
CA PHE A 19 24.33 -3.09 -12.37
C PHE A 19 24.22 -1.62 -12.73
N TRP A 20 23.32 -1.31 -13.66
CA TRP A 20 22.92 0.06 -13.89
C TRP A 20 22.40 0.54 -12.54
N PRO A 21 23.06 1.50 -11.85
CA PRO A 21 22.42 2.11 -10.71
C PRO A 21 21.27 2.89 -11.33
N SER A 22 20.07 2.32 -11.26
CA SER A 22 18.88 3.09 -11.50
C SER A 22 18.86 4.11 -10.37
N LEU A 23 19.42 5.29 -10.65
CA LEU A 23 19.25 6.46 -9.82
C LEU A 23 17.77 6.79 -9.95
N SER A 24 16.94 6.13 -9.14
CA SER A 24 15.55 6.51 -8.94
C SER A 24 15.61 7.96 -8.54
N LYS A 25 15.32 8.85 -9.49
CA LYS A 25 15.19 10.27 -9.22
C LYS A 25 14.23 10.37 -8.03
N PRO A 26 14.52 11.13 -6.98
CA PRO A 26 13.49 11.47 -6.02
C PRO A 26 12.40 12.19 -6.83
N HIS A 27 11.33 11.48 -7.16
CA HIS A 27 10.14 12.09 -7.71
C HIS A 27 9.58 12.96 -6.59
N ARG A 28 9.95 14.25 -6.62
CA ARG A 28 9.20 15.26 -5.90
C ARG A 28 7.80 15.25 -6.52
N LEU A 29 6.89 14.55 -5.83
CA LEU A 29 5.48 14.58 -6.16
C LEU A 29 5.01 16.05 -6.15
N PRO A 30 4.17 16.46 -7.11
CA PRO A 30 3.46 17.73 -6.99
C PRO A 30 2.67 17.74 -5.67
N PRO A 31 2.57 18.89 -4.98
CA PRO A 31 1.86 18.95 -3.71
C PRO A 31 0.41 18.48 -3.89
N THR A 32 0.10 17.31 -3.34
CA THR A 32 -1.26 16.78 -3.31
C THR A 32 -2.09 17.71 -2.43
N THR A 33 -3.06 18.39 -3.02
CA THR A 33 -3.93 19.27 -2.24
C THR A 33 -4.78 18.43 -1.27
N PRO A 34 -5.10 18.95 -0.07
CA PRO A 34 -5.88 18.20 0.92
C PRO A 34 -7.18 17.61 0.36
N ASN A 35 -7.85 18.34 -0.55
CA ASN A 35 -9.05 17.86 -1.23
C ASN A 35 -8.83 16.58 -2.05
N ASN A 36 -7.69 16.44 -2.72
CA ASN A 36 -7.36 15.26 -3.51
C ASN A 36 -7.13 14.05 -2.58
N THR A 37 -6.34 14.21 -1.50
CA THR A 37 -6.10 13.14 -0.52
C THR A 37 -7.39 12.67 0.16
N ILE A 38 -8.25 13.59 0.58
CA ILE A 38 -9.54 13.26 1.22
C ILE A 38 -10.42 12.43 0.27
N GLN A 39 -10.51 12.84 -1.00
CA GLN A 39 -11.29 12.13 -2.01
C GLN A 39 -10.74 10.72 -2.27
N GLN A 40 -9.42 10.54 -2.28
CA GLN A 40 -8.80 9.23 -2.44
C GLN A 40 -9.09 8.27 -1.28
N TYR A 41 -9.42 8.76 -0.07
CA TYR A 41 -9.97 7.92 1.00
C TYR A 41 -11.49 7.73 0.88
N LEU A 42 -12.25 8.82 0.76
CA LEU A 42 -13.72 8.77 0.87
C LEU A 42 -14.40 8.05 -0.29
N ILE A 43 -13.99 8.33 -1.54
CA ILE A 43 -14.65 7.78 -2.73
C ILE A 43 -14.59 6.25 -2.75
N PRO A 44 -13.43 5.58 -2.59
CA PRO A 44 -13.39 4.12 -2.61
C PRO A 44 -14.11 3.50 -1.41
N HIS A 45 -14.04 4.10 -0.20
CA HIS A 45 -14.83 3.62 0.94
C HIS A 45 -16.33 3.67 0.64
N ASN A 46 -16.82 4.79 0.15
CA ASN A 46 -18.25 4.97 -0.15
C ASN A 46 -18.70 4.10 -1.32
N THR A 47 -17.81 3.79 -2.26
CA THR A 47 -18.06 2.82 -3.34
C THR A 47 -18.22 1.40 -2.81
N GLN A 48 -17.43 0.99 -1.81
CA GLN A 48 -17.62 -0.35 -1.21
C GLN A 48 -18.88 -0.40 -0.34
N ARG A 49 -19.18 0.68 0.39
CA ARG A 49 -20.38 0.78 1.23
C ARG A 49 -21.67 0.76 0.42
N SER A 50 -21.70 1.41 -0.74
CA SER A 50 -22.90 1.43 -1.60
C SER A 50 -23.26 0.05 -2.15
N LYS A 51 -22.26 -0.79 -2.49
CA LYS A 51 -22.46 -2.20 -2.89
C LYS A 51 -23.16 -3.05 -1.82
N LEU A 52 -23.13 -2.58 -0.57
CA LEU A 52 -23.75 -3.23 0.59
C LEU A 52 -25.02 -2.49 1.07
N GLY A 53 -25.50 -1.48 0.34
CA GLY A 53 -26.65 -0.66 0.76
C GLY A 53 -26.39 0.22 1.98
N LEU A 54 -25.12 0.43 2.37
CA LEU A 54 -24.77 1.21 3.55
C LEU A 54 -24.69 2.71 3.25
N ARG A 55 -25.10 3.54 4.21
CA ARG A 55 -25.01 5.01 4.11
C ARG A 55 -23.56 5.47 3.87
N PRO A 56 -23.32 6.49 3.03
CA PRO A 56 -21.97 6.99 2.79
C PRO A 56 -21.36 7.65 4.03
N LEU A 57 -20.06 7.50 4.19
CA LEU A 57 -19.25 8.21 5.18
C LEU A 57 -19.03 9.67 4.75
N LYS A 58 -18.79 10.52 5.75
CA LYS A 58 -18.36 11.90 5.59
C LYS A 58 -17.00 12.07 6.26
N TRP A 59 -16.17 12.94 5.69
CA TRP A 59 -14.87 13.26 6.28
C TRP A 59 -15.06 13.97 7.63
N SER A 60 -14.17 13.70 8.58
CA SER A 60 -14.15 14.32 9.89
C SER A 60 -12.74 14.83 10.18
N GLN A 61 -12.60 16.16 10.29
CA GLN A 61 -11.32 16.79 10.64
C GLN A 61 -10.80 16.31 12.01
N LYS A 62 -11.70 15.91 12.92
CA LYS A 62 -11.31 15.34 14.22
C LYS A 62 -10.63 13.98 14.05
N LEU A 63 -11.17 13.10 13.21
CA LEU A 63 -10.60 11.79 12.94
C LEU A 63 -9.31 11.90 12.12
N GLU A 64 -9.27 12.82 11.15
CA GLU A 64 -8.06 13.13 10.39
C GLU A 64 -6.89 13.51 11.30
N LYS A 65 -7.09 14.47 12.21
CA LYS A 65 -6.05 14.90 13.15
C LYS A 65 -5.56 13.74 14.02
N TYR A 66 -6.48 12.89 14.47
CA TYR A 66 -6.12 11.73 15.29
C TYR A 66 -5.32 10.69 14.50
N ALA A 67 -5.80 10.32 13.31
CA ALA A 67 -5.13 9.36 12.42
C ALA A 67 -3.72 9.85 12.02
N SER A 68 -3.59 11.15 11.70
CA SER A 68 -2.29 11.76 11.41
C SER A 68 -1.34 11.73 12.61
N TRP A 69 -1.84 12.07 13.82
CA TRP A 69 -1.04 11.97 15.04
C TRP A 69 -0.55 10.54 15.29
N TRP A 70 -1.40 9.54 15.12
CA TRP A 70 -1.03 8.14 15.35
C TRP A 70 -0.04 7.62 14.30
N ALA A 71 -0.27 7.91 13.01
CA ALA A 71 0.66 7.54 11.94
C ALA A 71 2.07 8.10 12.20
N HIS A 72 2.19 9.33 12.70
CA HIS A 72 3.48 9.90 13.09
C HIS A 72 4.14 9.16 14.26
N GLN A 73 3.40 8.52 15.17
CA GLN A 73 3.99 7.68 16.24
C GLN A 73 4.62 6.39 15.70
N ARG A 74 4.18 5.93 14.51
CA ARG A 74 4.62 4.70 13.85
C ARG A 74 5.57 4.93 12.68
N GLN A 75 5.88 6.17 12.33
CA GLN A 75 6.73 6.45 11.16
C GLN A 75 8.17 5.91 11.28
N ARG A 76 8.67 5.70 12.51
CA ARG A 76 10.05 5.26 12.76
C ARG A 76 10.21 3.74 12.64
N ASP A 77 9.25 3.00 13.17
CA ASP A 77 9.28 1.54 13.25
C ASP A 77 8.37 0.88 12.21
N CYS A 78 7.47 1.64 11.61
CA CYS A 78 6.49 1.17 10.63
C CYS A 78 5.54 0.07 11.16
N SER A 79 5.46 -0.09 12.47
CA SER A 79 4.69 -1.17 13.09
C SER A 79 3.19 -0.96 12.96
N LEU A 80 2.46 -2.01 12.55
CA LEU A 80 1.00 -2.02 12.48
C LEU A 80 0.37 -2.28 13.87
N ILE A 81 0.67 -1.41 14.83
CA ILE A 81 0.15 -1.48 16.20
C ILE A 81 -1.00 -0.49 16.34
N HIS A 82 -2.11 -0.95 16.93
CA HIS A 82 -3.30 -0.12 17.14
C HIS A 82 -3.15 0.93 18.24
N SER A 83 -3.84 2.06 18.09
CA SER A 83 -3.73 3.25 18.97
C SER A 83 -4.44 3.15 20.32
N ASN A 84 -5.12 2.03 20.60
CA ASN A 84 -6.02 1.86 21.76
C ASN A 84 -7.05 3.00 21.90
N SER A 85 -7.45 3.62 20.79
CA SER A 85 -8.45 4.69 20.77
C SER A 85 -9.88 4.16 20.91
N LYS A 86 -10.82 5.08 21.11
CA LYS A 86 -12.26 4.78 21.04
C LYS A 86 -12.84 4.80 19.63
N PHE A 87 -12.04 5.10 18.61
CA PHE A 87 -12.45 5.09 17.21
C PHE A 87 -12.11 3.74 16.58
N GLY A 88 -12.90 3.31 15.59
CA GLY A 88 -12.49 2.22 14.72
C GLY A 88 -11.23 2.61 13.92
N GLU A 89 -10.36 1.65 13.64
CA GLU A 89 -9.05 1.90 13.05
C GLU A 89 -8.67 0.81 12.06
N ASN A 90 -8.20 1.23 10.89
CA ASN A 90 -7.48 0.38 9.96
C ASN A 90 -6.06 0.93 9.81
N LEU A 91 -5.08 0.03 9.72
CA LEU A 91 -3.67 0.38 9.52
C LEU A 91 -3.20 -0.19 8.18
N PHE A 92 -2.28 0.52 7.54
CA PHE A 92 -1.69 0.10 6.27
C PHE A 92 -0.20 0.38 6.30
N TRP A 93 0.58 -0.54 5.72
CA TRP A 93 1.99 -0.36 5.48
C TRP A 93 2.37 -0.93 4.12
N GLY A 94 3.33 -0.31 3.47
CA GLY A 94 3.92 -0.81 2.23
C GLY A 94 5.30 -0.20 2.00
N SER A 95 6.12 -0.88 1.18
CA SER A 95 7.46 -0.43 0.78
C SER A 95 7.62 -0.46 -0.75
N GLY A 96 8.64 0.21 -1.27
CA GLY A 96 9.05 0.13 -2.68
C GLY A 96 8.14 0.81 -3.72
N GLN A 97 7.04 1.43 -3.29
CA GLN A 97 6.03 2.05 -4.16
C GLN A 97 5.53 3.36 -3.53
N ASP A 98 5.14 4.31 -4.38
CA ASP A 98 4.41 5.52 -3.97
C ASP A 98 2.93 5.17 -3.70
N TRP A 99 2.69 4.52 -2.56
CA TRP A 99 1.37 4.13 -2.11
C TRP A 99 0.44 5.33 -1.94
N LYS A 100 -0.75 5.24 -2.53
CA LYS A 100 -1.80 6.25 -2.40
C LYS A 100 -2.83 5.83 -1.34
N PRO A 101 -3.51 6.79 -0.70
CA PRO A 101 -4.69 6.52 0.12
C PRO A 101 -5.67 5.52 -0.49
N SER A 102 -5.97 5.63 -1.80
CA SER A 102 -6.89 4.74 -2.49
C SER A 102 -6.40 3.28 -2.52
N ASP A 103 -5.09 3.08 -2.55
CA ASP A 103 -4.48 1.75 -2.56
C ASP A 103 -4.65 1.06 -1.20
N ALA A 104 -4.49 1.81 -0.11
CA ALA A 104 -4.78 1.32 1.24
C ALA A 104 -6.25 0.90 1.39
N VAL A 105 -7.19 1.71 0.90
CA VAL A 105 -8.63 1.37 0.92
C VAL A 105 -8.92 0.13 0.07
N ALA A 106 -8.27 0.00 -1.09
CA ALA A 106 -8.41 -1.17 -1.94
C ALA A 106 -7.87 -2.44 -1.25
N ALA A 107 -6.75 -2.35 -0.52
CA ALA A 107 -6.20 -3.45 0.24
C ALA A 107 -7.15 -3.92 1.35
N TRP A 108 -7.66 -3.00 2.19
CA TRP A 108 -8.64 -3.34 3.22
C TRP A 108 -9.94 -3.92 2.64
N ALA A 109 -10.39 -3.43 1.49
CA ALA A 109 -11.57 -3.96 0.83
C ALA A 109 -11.39 -5.40 0.32
N GLN A 110 -10.17 -5.79 -0.08
CA GLN A 110 -9.86 -7.16 -0.54
C GLN A 110 -9.94 -8.18 0.59
N GLU A 111 -9.78 -7.76 1.85
CA GLU A 111 -9.95 -8.62 3.02
C GLU A 111 -11.37 -9.20 3.12
N ARG A 112 -12.35 -8.64 2.40
CA ARG A 112 -13.69 -9.22 2.25
C ARG A 112 -13.65 -10.70 1.87
N SER A 113 -12.67 -11.12 1.07
CA SER A 113 -12.51 -12.52 0.65
C SER A 113 -12.37 -13.51 1.81
N TYR A 114 -11.96 -13.04 2.99
CA TYR A 114 -11.80 -13.87 4.19
C TYR A 114 -13.07 -13.96 5.05
N TYR A 115 -14.13 -13.22 4.72
CA TYR A 115 -15.39 -13.24 5.45
C TYR A 115 -16.43 -14.10 4.74
N VAL A 116 -16.97 -15.10 5.45
CA VAL A 116 -18.16 -15.82 5.01
C VAL A 116 -19.37 -14.96 5.37
N GLN A 117 -20.12 -14.48 4.37
CA GLN A 117 -21.38 -13.78 4.64
C GLN A 117 -22.42 -14.81 5.08
N LEU A 118 -22.75 -14.82 6.37
CA LEU A 118 -23.95 -15.50 6.85
C LEU A 118 -25.14 -14.74 6.27
N GLN A 119 -25.91 -15.42 5.42
CA GLN A 119 -27.18 -14.90 4.94
C GLN A 119 -28.21 -15.13 6.05
N ASP A 120 -28.62 -14.05 6.71
CA ASP A 120 -29.80 -14.02 7.58
C ASP A 120 -31.06 -13.71 6.76
#